data_AF-W6UH44-F1
#
_entry.id   AF-W6UH44-F1
#
_cell.length_a   1.000
_cell.length_b   1.000
_cell.length_c   1.000
_cell.angle_alpha   90.00
_cell.angle_beta   90.00
_cell.angle_gamma   90.00
#
_symmetry.space_group_name_H-M   'P 1'
#
loop_
_entity.id
_entity.type
_entity.pdbx_description
1 polymer ?
#
loop_
_entity_poly.entity_id
_entity_poly.type
_entity_poly.pdbx_seq_one_letter_code
_entity_poly.pdbx_strand_id
1 'polypeptide(L)'
;MLPSPRCLGLALEWSCHGVPWFIFSGGWILGLLISSMAPPPSASPASDPYVAPRSTRNLYGWRAACLLFALVLDVLVVGCLKFIVKRPRPEANYSSDMLLTVSIDDWSFPSGHSSRAGMLQWLLPWLFNFSGFSRLLISVWTVSVCISRLVMRRHHLGDILFGYTLGFCLYYLVTWCIDWPYWFRFLG
;
A
#
# COMPACT_ATOMS: atom_id res chain seq x y z
N MET A 1 9.29 -24.28 -17.78
CA MET A 1 9.98 -24.39 -16.47
C MET A 1 9.22 -23.55 -15.48
N LEU A 2 8.63 -24.16 -14.45
CA LEU A 2 7.95 -23.40 -13.39
C LEU A 2 9.01 -22.60 -12.62
N PRO A 3 8.79 -21.30 -12.35
CA PRO A 3 9.72 -20.50 -11.56
C PRO A 3 9.86 -21.11 -10.16
N SER A 4 11.06 -21.05 -9.59
CA SER A 4 11.30 -21.58 -8.25
C SER A 4 10.40 -20.85 -7.23
N PRO A 5 9.95 -21.51 -6.15
CA PRO A 5 9.19 -20.87 -5.08
C PRO A 5 9.87 -19.62 -4.50
N ARG A 6 11.21 -19.59 -4.54
CA ARG A 6 12.03 -18.44 -4.13
C ARG A 6 11.91 -17.27 -5.11
N CYS A 7 11.95 -17.51 -6.42
CA CYS A 7 11.74 -16.45 -7.43
C CYS A 7 10.34 -15.85 -7.34
N LEU A 8 9.31 -16.68 -7.12
CA LEU A 8 7.94 -16.22 -6.91
C LEU A 8 7.83 -15.39 -5.62
N GLY A 9 8.48 -15.83 -4.55
CA GLY A 9 8.55 -15.09 -3.29
C GLY A 9 9.15 -13.70 -3.48
N LEU A 10 10.32 -13.61 -4.11
CA LEU A 10 11.01 -12.34 -4.39
C LEU A 10 10.20 -11.40 -5.30
N ALA A 11 9.55 -11.93 -6.34
CA ALA A 11 8.66 -11.15 -7.19
C ALA A 11 7.49 -10.57 -6.39
N LEU A 12 6.91 -11.35 -5.48
CA LEU A 12 5.86 -10.87 -4.57
C LEU A 12 6.40 -9.83 -3.57
N GLU A 13 7.64 -9.96 -3.09
CA GLU A 13 8.28 -8.90 -2.29
C GLU A 13 8.33 -7.60 -3.09
N TRP A 14 8.85 -7.63 -4.32
CA TRP A 14 8.98 -6.46 -5.18
C TRP A 14 7.63 -5.82 -5.53
N SER A 15 6.56 -6.62 -5.59
CA SER A 15 5.20 -6.12 -5.83
C SER A 15 4.62 -5.31 -4.66
N CYS A 16 5.11 -5.50 -3.44
CA CYS A 16 4.63 -4.83 -2.24
C CYS A 16 5.64 -3.86 -1.65
N HIS A 17 6.92 -4.00 -2.02
CA HIS A 17 8.04 -3.32 -1.38
C HIS A 17 9.26 -3.36 -2.30
N GLY A 18 9.82 -2.18 -2.55
CA GLY A 18 11.03 -2.05 -3.34
C GLY A 18 11.00 -0.81 -4.21
N VAL A 19 12.15 -0.50 -4.80
CA VAL A 19 12.33 0.62 -5.72
C VAL A 19 11.31 0.57 -6.87
N PRO A 20 11.01 -0.58 -7.52
CA PRO A 20 10.01 -0.64 -8.58
C PRO A 20 8.60 -0.28 -8.09
N TRP A 21 8.20 -0.77 -6.91
CA TRP A 21 6.89 -0.44 -6.32
C TRP A 21 6.79 1.06 -6.02
N PHE A 22 7.79 1.65 -5.37
CA PHE A 22 7.79 3.08 -5.06
C PHE A 22 7.81 3.95 -6.32
N ILE A 23 8.53 3.55 -7.37
CA ILE A 23 8.52 4.27 -8.65
C ILE A 23 7.16 4.15 -9.33
N PHE A 24 6.57 2.96 -9.38
CA PHE A 24 5.27 2.76 -10.03
C PHE A 24 4.14 3.43 -9.25
N SER A 25 4.03 3.19 -7.95
CA SER A 25 3.01 3.80 -7.09
C SER A 25 3.23 5.32 -6.98
N GLY A 26 4.49 5.75 -6.86
CA GLY A 26 4.85 7.17 -6.78
C GLY A 26 4.57 7.90 -8.09
N GLY A 27 4.94 7.33 -9.23
CA GLY A 27 4.64 7.87 -10.55
C GLY A 27 3.13 7.91 -10.84
N TRP A 28 2.39 6.87 -10.46
CA TRP A 28 0.93 6.84 -10.58
C TRP A 28 0.26 7.90 -9.70
N ILE A 29 0.63 7.97 -8.42
CA ILE A 29 0.13 8.99 -7.49
C ILE A 29 0.51 10.40 -7.98
N LEU A 30 1.74 10.61 -8.42
CA LEU A 30 2.22 11.88 -8.96
C LEU A 30 1.46 12.26 -10.23
N GLY A 31 1.19 11.32 -11.14
CA GLY A 31 0.38 11.54 -12.32
C GLY A 31 -1.04 11.99 -11.96
N LEU A 32 -1.66 11.35 -10.96
CA LEU A 32 -2.98 11.76 -10.46
C LEU A 32 -2.92 13.15 -9.81
N LEU A 33 -1.88 13.47 -9.03
CA LEU A 33 -1.69 14.79 -8.42
C LEU A 33 -1.46 15.88 -9.48
N ILE A 34 -0.58 15.65 -10.47
CA ILE A 34 -0.35 16.58 -11.58
C ILE A 34 -1.64 16.80 -12.38
N SER A 35 -2.41 15.74 -12.64
CA SER A 35 -3.69 15.86 -13.34
C SER A 35 -4.70 16.75 -12.60
N SER A 36 -4.56 16.86 -11.26
CA SER A 36 -5.37 17.76 -10.44
C SER A 36 -4.85 19.20 -10.40
N MET A 37 -3.53 19.42 -10.56
CA MET A 37 -2.90 20.75 -10.55
C MET A 37 -2.84 21.41 -11.94
N ALA A 38 -2.93 20.64 -13.02
CA ALA A 38 -2.81 21.16 -14.39
C ALA A 38 -3.93 22.18 -14.71
N PRO A 39 -3.57 23.39 -15.19
CA PRO A 39 -4.55 24.37 -15.62
C PRO A 39 -5.41 23.78 -16.76
N PRO A 40 -6.71 24.09 -16.82
CA PRO A 40 -7.53 23.67 -17.95
C PRO A 40 -6.92 24.20 -19.25
N PRO A 41 -6.92 23.41 -20.35
CA PRO A 41 -6.41 23.89 -21.63
C PRO A 41 -7.13 25.18 -22.03
N SER A 42 -6.35 26.19 -22.43
CA SER A 42 -6.79 27.56 -22.77
C SER A 42 -7.81 27.61 -23.91
N ALA A 43 -7.85 26.58 -24.73
CA ALA A 43 -8.93 26.27 -25.65
C ALA A 43 -9.60 24.98 -25.17
N SER A 44 -10.62 25.09 -24.34
CA SER A 44 -11.51 23.96 -24.10
C SER A 44 -12.66 24.07 -25.11
N PRO A 45 -12.64 23.36 -26.25
CA PRO A 45 -13.92 22.96 -26.80
C PRO A 45 -14.58 22.16 -25.68
N ALA A 46 -15.79 22.52 -25.28
CA ALA A 46 -16.52 21.84 -24.21
C ALA A 46 -16.82 20.35 -24.48
N SER A 47 -16.20 19.77 -25.52
CA SER A 47 -16.48 18.50 -26.14
C SER A 47 -15.23 17.66 -26.45
N ASP A 48 -14.02 18.00 -25.96
CA ASP A 48 -12.87 17.09 -26.14
C ASP A 48 -13.06 15.86 -25.22
N PRO A 49 -13.39 14.68 -25.78
CA PRO A 49 -13.70 13.49 -24.98
C PRO A 49 -12.48 12.96 -24.22
N TYR A 50 -11.27 13.44 -24.52
CA TYR A 50 -10.04 13.00 -23.88
C TYR A 50 -9.66 13.82 -22.63
N VAL A 51 -10.38 14.92 -22.34
CA VAL A 51 -10.12 15.76 -21.17
C VAL A 51 -11.17 15.52 -20.08
N ALA A 52 -10.73 15.02 -18.93
CA ALA A 52 -11.63 14.79 -17.80
C ALA A 52 -12.22 16.12 -17.25
N PRO A 53 -13.52 16.14 -16.89
CA PRO A 53 -14.15 17.30 -16.26
C PRO A 53 -13.41 17.73 -14.98
N ARG A 54 -13.42 19.04 -14.67
CA ARG A 54 -12.71 19.62 -13.50
C ARG A 54 -13.09 18.94 -12.18
N SER A 55 -14.37 18.61 -11.98
CA SER A 55 -14.85 17.89 -10.79
C SER A 55 -14.20 16.51 -10.66
N THR A 56 -14.13 15.76 -11.75
CA THR A 56 -13.51 14.43 -11.80
C THR A 56 -11.99 14.50 -11.59
N ARG A 57 -11.30 15.51 -12.16
CA ARG A 57 -9.86 15.73 -11.92
C ARG A 57 -9.55 15.98 -10.45
N ASN A 58 -10.37 16.80 -9.77
CA ASN A 58 -10.22 17.07 -8.33
C ASN A 58 -10.45 15.80 -7.50
N LEU A 59 -11.40 14.95 -7.89
CA LEU A 59 -11.68 13.67 -7.23
C LEU A 59 -10.50 12.70 -7.33
N TYR A 60 -9.86 12.60 -8.50
CA TYR A 60 -8.69 11.72 -8.69
C TYR A 60 -7.47 12.19 -7.89
N GLY A 61 -7.19 13.51 -7.88
CA GLY A 61 -6.13 14.09 -7.07
C GLY A 61 -6.36 13.85 -5.57
N TRP A 62 -7.59 14.04 -5.11
CA TRP A 62 -7.99 13.75 -3.73
C TRP A 62 -7.74 12.28 -3.36
N ARG A 63 -8.22 11.33 -4.17
CA ARG A 63 -8.00 9.88 -3.95
C ARG A 63 -6.52 9.54 -3.87
N ALA A 64 -5.70 10.15 -4.73
CA ALA A 64 -4.25 9.96 -4.73
C ALA A 64 -3.59 10.49 -3.45
N ALA A 65 -4.02 11.66 -2.96
CA ALA A 65 -3.55 12.23 -1.70
C ALA A 65 -3.91 11.33 -0.50
N CYS A 66 -5.14 10.80 -0.44
CA CYS A 66 -5.55 9.84 0.60
C CYS A 66 -4.69 8.57 0.59
N LEU A 67 -4.42 8.01 -0.60
CA LEU A 67 -3.59 6.82 -0.75
C LEU A 67 -2.14 7.09 -0.33
N LEU A 68 -1.58 8.23 -0.72
CA LEU A 68 -0.23 8.64 -0.31
C LEU A 68 -0.12 8.80 1.20
N PHE A 69 -1.09 9.48 1.81
CA PHE A 69 -1.16 9.64 3.26
C PHE A 69 -1.18 8.30 3.99
N ALA A 70 -2.02 7.36 3.53
CA ALA A 70 -2.09 6.01 4.10
C ALA A 70 -0.76 5.24 4.00
N LEU A 71 -0.10 5.30 2.83
CA LEU A 71 1.19 4.62 2.61
C LEU A 71 2.31 5.21 3.47
N VAL A 72 2.36 6.53 3.62
CA VAL A 72 3.32 7.20 4.51
C VAL A 72 3.06 6.79 5.96
N LEU A 73 1.79 6.80 6.39
CA LEU A 73 1.41 6.41 7.74
C LEU A 73 1.78 4.95 8.05
N ASP A 74 1.53 4.01 7.13
CA ASP A 74 1.93 2.60 7.25
C ASP A 74 3.44 2.46 7.46
N VAL A 75 4.25 3.12 6.63
CA VAL A 75 5.72 3.07 6.74
C VAL A 75 6.19 3.63 8.08
N LEU A 76 5.62 4.75 8.52
CA LEU A 76 5.98 5.36 9.81
C LEU A 76 5.61 4.45 10.98
N VAL A 77 4.39 3.93 11.03
CA VAL A 77 3.91 3.09 12.14
C VAL A 77 4.67 1.76 12.18
N VAL A 78 4.83 1.08 11.04
CA VAL A 78 5.62 -0.17 10.97
C VAL A 78 7.07 0.08 11.36
N GLY A 79 7.67 1.19 10.88
CA GLY A 79 9.02 1.60 11.25
C GLY A 79 9.15 1.77 12.76
N CYS A 80 8.30 2.58 13.38
CA CYS A 80 8.28 2.80 14.82
C CYS A 80 8.12 1.49 15.61
N LEU A 81 7.20 0.62 15.21
CA LEU A 81 7.00 -0.68 15.88
C LEU A 81 8.21 -1.60 15.76
N LYS A 82 8.87 -1.63 14.60
CA LYS A 82 10.14 -2.37 14.42
C LYS A 82 11.24 -1.84 15.35
N PHE A 83 11.34 -0.52 15.50
CA PHE A 83 12.30 0.11 16.41
C PHE A 83 12.00 -0.18 17.89
N ILE A 84 10.74 -0.34 18.28
CA ILE A 84 10.34 -0.62 19.66
C ILE A 84 10.53 -2.10 20.00
N VAL A 85 9.96 -3.00 19.18
CA VAL A 85 9.85 -4.42 19.54
C VAL A 85 11.14 -5.19 19.28
N LYS A 86 11.91 -4.80 18.26
CA LYS A 86 13.23 -5.40 17.95
C LYS A 86 13.25 -6.93 17.99
N ARG A 87 12.21 -7.57 17.46
CA ARG A 87 12.11 -9.03 17.44
C ARG A 87 13.02 -9.61 16.35
N PRO A 88 13.87 -10.62 16.64
CA PRO A 88 14.73 -11.24 15.64
C PRO A 88 13.91 -12.04 14.59
N ARG A 89 14.45 -12.16 13.38
CA ARG A 89 13.85 -12.97 12.29
C ARG A 89 14.03 -14.48 12.54
N PRO A 90 13.09 -15.33 12.09
CA PRO A 90 13.25 -16.77 12.19
C PRO A 90 14.42 -17.23 11.32
N GLU A 91 15.24 -18.16 11.85
CA GLU A 91 16.42 -18.81 11.24
C GLU A 91 17.24 -17.97 10.25
N ALA A 92 18.44 -17.59 10.68
CA ALA A 92 19.42 -16.84 9.90
C ALA A 92 19.72 -17.46 8.52
N ASN A 93 18.95 -17.09 7.49
CA ASN A 93 19.45 -17.13 6.11
C ASN A 93 20.45 -15.99 5.96
N TYR A 94 21.70 -16.25 6.34
CA TYR A 94 22.87 -15.59 5.78
C TYR A 94 22.93 -15.92 4.28
N SER A 95 22.23 -15.16 3.46
CA SER A 95 22.39 -15.21 2.01
C SER A 95 22.14 -13.82 1.47
N SER A 96 23.25 -13.06 1.38
CA SER A 96 23.75 -12.29 0.23
C SER A 96 22.82 -11.47 -0.69
N ASP A 97 21.50 -11.45 -0.50
CA ASP A 97 20.56 -10.76 -1.38
C ASP A 97 20.11 -9.39 -0.80
N MET A 98 20.65 -9.01 0.36
CA MET A 98 20.47 -7.71 1.01
C MET A 98 21.52 -6.68 0.57
N LEU A 99 22.00 -6.70 -0.68
CA LEU A 99 23.00 -5.73 -1.13
C LEU A 99 22.49 -4.27 -1.20
N LEU A 100 21.20 -4.03 -0.93
CA LEU A 100 20.57 -2.70 -1.01
C LEU A 100 19.55 -2.38 0.09
N THR A 101 19.45 -3.19 1.15
CA THR A 101 18.53 -2.92 2.26
C THR A 101 19.28 -2.37 3.46
N VAL A 102 19.02 -1.09 3.76
CA VAL A 102 19.45 -0.38 4.97
C VAL A 102 19.22 -1.24 6.22
N SER A 103 20.19 -1.26 7.14
CA SER A 103 20.23 -2.04 8.40
C SER A 103 19.04 -1.86 9.37
N ILE A 104 18.04 -1.07 8.99
CA ILE A 104 16.78 -0.89 9.71
C ILE A 104 15.84 -2.09 9.51
N ASP A 105 16.07 -2.92 8.49
CA ASP A 105 15.21 -4.06 8.18
C ASP A 105 15.57 -5.36 8.95
N ASP A 106 16.50 -5.35 9.90
CA ASP A 106 16.89 -6.57 10.64
C ASP A 106 15.76 -7.14 11.54
N TRP A 107 14.75 -6.33 11.84
CA TRP A 107 13.64 -6.70 12.73
C TRP A 107 12.46 -7.37 12.01
N SER A 108 11.94 -8.44 12.62
CA SER A 108 10.87 -9.29 12.08
C SER A 108 9.46 -8.81 12.44
N PHE A 109 9.28 -8.14 13.56
CA PHE A 109 7.97 -7.70 14.02
C PHE A 109 7.76 -6.20 13.82
N PRO A 110 6.63 -5.76 13.27
CA PRO A 110 5.61 -6.54 12.54
C PRO A 110 6.00 -6.76 11.07
N SER A 111 5.28 -7.62 10.35
CA SER A 111 5.47 -7.76 8.90
C SER A 111 4.90 -6.55 8.16
N GLY A 112 5.76 -5.63 7.72
CA GLY A 112 5.35 -4.47 6.92
C GLY A 112 4.68 -4.83 5.58
N HIS A 113 5.02 -5.99 5.02
CA HIS A 113 4.36 -6.50 3.81
C HIS A 113 2.92 -6.90 4.07
N SER A 114 2.69 -7.59 5.18
CA SER A 114 1.34 -7.99 5.57
C SER A 114 0.49 -6.78 5.97
N SER A 115 1.08 -5.80 6.68
CA SER A 115 0.43 -4.52 7.00
C SER A 115 -0.01 -3.78 5.76
N ARG A 116 0.90 -3.54 4.82
CA ARG A 116 0.58 -2.83 3.58
C ARG A 116 -0.42 -3.56 2.70
N ALA A 117 -0.24 -4.85 2.50
CA ALA A 117 -1.15 -5.65 1.68
C ALA A 117 -2.56 -5.73 2.31
N GLY A 118 -2.63 -5.82 3.64
CA GLY A 118 -3.89 -5.72 4.39
C GLY A 118 -4.55 -4.36 4.21
N MET A 119 -3.81 -3.27 4.47
CA MET A 119 -4.33 -1.91 4.29
C MET A 119 -4.86 -1.66 2.88
N LEU A 120 -4.11 -2.03 1.84
CA LEU A 120 -4.50 -1.84 0.44
C LEU A 120 -5.71 -2.69 0.03
N GLN A 121 -5.87 -3.89 0.61
CA GLN A 121 -7.04 -4.74 0.37
C GLN A 121 -8.35 -4.04 0.72
N TRP A 122 -8.36 -3.24 1.78
CA TRP A 122 -9.55 -2.54 2.26
C TRP A 122 -9.67 -1.12 1.70
N LEU A 123 -8.54 -0.40 1.60
CA LEU A 123 -8.52 1.00 1.18
C LEU A 123 -8.80 1.21 -0.31
N LEU A 124 -8.27 0.34 -1.19
CA LEU A 124 -8.45 0.53 -2.64
C LEU A 124 -9.91 0.37 -3.10
N PRO A 125 -10.66 -0.67 -2.65
CA PRO A 125 -12.08 -0.76 -2.96
C PRO A 125 -12.90 0.39 -2.37
N TRP A 126 -12.51 0.94 -1.22
CA TRP A 126 -13.15 2.11 -0.62
C TRP A 126 -12.93 3.38 -1.46
N LEU A 127 -11.69 3.64 -1.92
CA LEU A 127 -11.36 4.82 -2.73
C LEU A 127 -11.93 4.77 -4.16
N PHE A 128 -11.79 3.62 -4.84
CA PHE A 128 -12.01 3.50 -6.29
C PHE A 128 -13.26 2.69 -6.67
N ASN A 129 -14.04 2.22 -5.69
CA ASN A 129 -15.26 1.44 -5.88
C ASN A 129 -15.08 0.24 -6.82
N PHE A 130 -14.12 -0.62 -6.50
CA PHE A 130 -13.80 -1.79 -7.31
C PHE A 130 -14.91 -2.84 -7.32
N SER A 131 -15.06 -3.53 -8.45
CA SER A 131 -15.98 -4.66 -8.64
C SER A 131 -15.62 -5.84 -7.72
N GLY A 132 -16.58 -6.74 -7.49
CA GLY A 132 -16.35 -7.94 -6.68
C GLY A 132 -15.17 -8.79 -7.18
N PHE A 133 -15.00 -8.91 -8.49
CA PHE A 133 -13.88 -9.62 -9.09
C PHE A 133 -12.53 -8.95 -8.79
N SER A 134 -12.43 -7.63 -8.92
CA SER A 134 -11.21 -6.90 -8.58
C SER A 134 -10.86 -7.01 -7.09
N ARG A 135 -11.86 -7.01 -6.20
CA ARG A 135 -11.66 -7.24 -4.76
C ARG A 135 -11.13 -8.64 -4.48
N LEU A 136 -11.63 -9.64 -5.20
CA LEU A 136 -11.12 -11.02 -5.10
C LEU A 136 -9.66 -11.09 -5.54
N LEU A 137 -9.29 -10.49 -6.67
CA LEU A 137 -7.90 -10.46 -7.14
C LEU A 137 -6.96 -9.83 -6.12
N ILE A 138 -7.35 -8.71 -5.52
CA ILE A 138 -6.56 -8.05 -4.47
C ILE A 138 -6.45 -8.95 -3.24
N SER A 139 -7.53 -9.63 -2.85
CA SER A 139 -7.50 -10.56 -1.71
C SER A 139 -6.57 -11.75 -1.96
N VAL A 140 -6.60 -12.33 -3.16
CA VAL A 140 -5.68 -13.40 -3.58
C VAL A 140 -4.23 -12.93 -3.56
N TRP A 141 -3.97 -11.70 -4.04
CA TRP A 141 -2.65 -11.08 -3.97
C TRP A 141 -2.20 -10.89 -2.52
N THR A 142 -3.05 -10.35 -1.64
CA THR A 142 -2.73 -10.15 -0.22
C THR A 142 -2.41 -11.46 0.49
N VAL A 143 -3.19 -12.51 0.26
CA VAL A 143 -2.93 -13.85 0.82
C VAL A 143 -1.61 -14.41 0.27
N SER A 144 -1.37 -14.26 -1.03
CA SER A 144 -0.13 -14.72 -1.67
C SER A 144 1.11 -14.03 -1.10
N VAL A 145 1.03 -12.73 -0.82
CA VAL A 145 2.08 -11.95 -0.14
C VAL A 145 2.30 -12.46 1.29
N CYS A 146 1.23 -12.75 2.04
CA CYS A 146 1.36 -13.28 3.40
C CYS A 146 2.01 -14.67 3.40
N ILE A 147 1.60 -15.55 2.48
CA ILE A 147 2.18 -16.90 2.33
C ILE A 147 3.65 -16.80 1.91
N SER A 148 4.01 -15.89 1.01
CA SER A 148 5.40 -15.73 0.57
C SER A 148 6.30 -15.38 1.75
N ARG A 149 5.84 -14.53 2.68
CA ARG A 149 6.58 -14.16 3.90
C ARG A 149 6.82 -15.33 4.84
N LEU A 150 5.87 -16.26 4.91
CA LEU A 150 6.00 -17.49 5.67
C LEU A 150 6.96 -18.48 4.99
N VAL A 151 6.80 -18.72 3.68
CA VAL A 151 7.60 -19.67 2.90
C VAL A 151 9.07 -19.25 2.83
N MET A 152 9.35 -17.96 2.70
CA MET A 152 10.71 -17.41 2.72
C MET A 152 11.33 -17.38 4.12
N ARG A 153 10.60 -17.82 5.15
CA ARG A 153 11.01 -17.80 6.57
C ARG A 153 11.52 -16.43 7.03
N ARG A 154 11.01 -15.35 6.44
CA ARG A 154 11.40 -13.97 6.80
C ARG A 154 10.67 -13.47 8.04
N HIS A 155 9.48 -14.02 8.30
CA HIS A 155 8.59 -13.65 9.39
C HIS A 155 7.96 -14.89 10.02
N HIS A 156 7.65 -14.80 11.30
CA HIS A 156 6.82 -15.79 11.97
C HIS A 156 5.36 -15.55 11.62
N LEU A 157 4.51 -16.59 11.76
CA LEU A 157 3.08 -16.46 11.50
C LEU A 157 2.43 -15.33 12.32
N GLY A 158 2.84 -15.16 13.59
CA GLY A 158 2.37 -14.07 14.43
C GLY A 158 2.72 -12.67 13.91
N ASP A 159 3.90 -12.49 13.31
CA ASP A 159 4.32 -11.20 12.73
C ASP A 159 3.46 -10.83 11.52
N ILE A 160 3.02 -11.83 10.76
CA ILE A 160 2.15 -11.70 9.60
C ILE A 160 0.72 -11.38 10.06
N LEU A 161 0.16 -12.16 10.97
CA LEU A 161 -1.20 -11.91 11.48
C LEU A 161 -1.33 -10.54 12.15
N PHE A 162 -0.35 -10.15 12.96
CA PHE A 162 -0.32 -8.81 13.55
C PHE A 162 -0.15 -7.74 12.46
N GLY A 163 0.74 -7.96 11.50
CA GLY A 163 0.90 -7.06 10.35
C GLY A 163 -0.41 -6.83 9.63
N TYR A 164 -1.10 -7.88 9.18
CA TYR A 164 -2.40 -7.76 8.52
C TYR A 164 -3.43 -6.98 9.35
N THR A 165 -3.52 -7.30 10.64
CA THR A 165 -4.44 -6.64 11.58
C THR A 165 -4.11 -5.15 11.73
N LEU A 166 -2.82 -4.81 11.84
CA LEU A 166 -2.36 -3.43 11.86
C LEU A 166 -2.77 -2.70 10.58
N GLY A 167 -2.62 -3.31 9.40
CA GLY A 167 -3.04 -2.76 8.13
C GLY A 167 -4.55 -2.46 8.07
N PHE A 168 -5.37 -3.35 8.62
CA PHE A 168 -6.81 -3.14 8.76
C PHE A 168 -7.12 -1.97 9.70
N CYS A 169 -6.46 -1.90 10.86
CA CYS A 169 -6.61 -0.77 11.80
C CYS A 169 -6.20 0.57 11.16
N LEU A 170 -5.11 0.59 10.38
CA LEU A 170 -4.67 1.77 9.64
C LEU A 170 -5.69 2.21 8.60
N TYR A 171 -6.31 1.26 7.87
CA TYR A 171 -7.43 1.57 6.97
C TYR A 171 -8.58 2.27 7.70
N TYR A 172 -9.00 1.76 8.86
CA TYR A 172 -10.06 2.40 9.67
C TYR A 172 -9.65 3.79 10.15
N LEU A 173 -8.41 3.94 10.64
CA LEU A 173 -7.90 5.23 11.08
C LEU A 173 -7.89 6.26 9.95
N VAL A 174 -7.37 5.88 8.78
CA VAL A 174 -7.28 6.76 7.61
C VAL A 174 -8.67 7.18 7.14
N THR A 175 -9.60 6.23 6.98
CA THR A 175 -10.98 6.54 6.56
C THR A 175 -11.69 7.43 7.59
N TRP A 176 -11.50 7.16 8.88
CA TRP A 176 -12.04 8.00 9.94
C TRP A 176 -11.46 9.43 9.92
N CYS A 177 -10.15 9.60 9.75
CA CYS A 177 -9.51 10.91 9.62
C CYS A 177 -9.98 11.67 8.37
N ILE A 178 -10.22 10.96 7.27
CA ILE A 178 -10.74 11.54 6.03
C ILE A 178 -12.18 12.01 6.21
N ASP A 179 -13.02 11.17 6.81
CA ASP A 179 -14.45 11.48 6.98
C ASP A 179 -14.70 12.44 8.15
N TRP A 180 -13.70 12.67 9.02
CA TRP A 180 -13.72 13.60 10.17
C TRP A 180 -14.48 14.92 9.94
N PRO A 181 -14.32 15.65 8.83
CA PRO A 181 -15.04 16.91 8.58
C PRO A 181 -16.57 16.73 8.43
N TYR A 182 -17.05 15.53 8.09
CA TYR A 182 -18.48 15.24 7.96
C TYR A 182 -19.14 14.89 9.29
N TRP A 183 -18.39 14.48 10.31
CA TRP A 183 -18.94 14.16 11.64
C TRP A 183 -19.57 15.39 12.30
N PHE A 184 -18.99 16.58 12.10
CA PHE A 184 -19.54 17.83 12.64
C PHE A 184 -20.81 18.30 11.92
N ARG A 185 -21.12 17.79 10.73
CA ARG A 185 -22.41 18.05 10.07
C ARG A 185 -23.58 17.31 10.75
N PHE A 186 -23.30 16.32 11.60
CA PHE A 186 -24.30 15.61 12.40
C PHE A 186 -24.55 16.27 13.78
N LEU A 187 -23.68 17.22 14.17
CA LEU A 187 -23.76 17.96 15.43
C LEU A 187 -24.34 19.38 15.27
N GLY A 188 -24.90 19.70 14.09
CA GLY A 188 -25.57 20.96 13.77
C GLY A 188 -26.94 20.71 13.18
#